data_AF-A0A9X4MRW4-F1
#
_entry.id   AF-A0A9X4MRW4-F1
#
_cell.length_a   1.000
_cell.length_b   1.000
_cell.length_c   1.000
_cell.angle_alpha   90.00
_cell.angle_beta   90.00
_cell.angle_gamma   90.00
#
_symmetry.space_group_name_H-M   'P 1'
#
loop_
_entity.id
_entity.type
_entity.pdbx_description
1 polymer ?
#
loop_
_entity_poly.entity_id
_entity_poly.type
_entity_poly.pdbx_seq_one_letter_code
_entity_poly.pdbx_strand_id
1 'polypeptide(L)'
;MSEFKAIETQEELDTIIKARLNRLKEQYADYDELKSRVSTLEAENAGLKETVAQSNQTAADFESQIEGYKSTIADYETAKTKTAIALKYGLPIEFADRLQGEDEASLTADAERFASLMKPQAPIPPLKSIEPEVKGEDAAWRDVIKDLNKGE
;
A
#
# COMPACT_ATOMS: atom_id res chain seq x y z
N MET A 1 44.48 19.48 67.39
CA MET A 1 45.45 18.77 66.54
C MET A 1 46.05 17.70 67.43
N SER A 2 45.68 16.44 67.23
CA SER A 2 46.30 15.32 67.96
C SER A 2 47.75 15.18 67.49
N GLU A 3 48.71 15.25 68.41
CA GLU A 3 50.12 15.00 68.11
C GLU A 3 50.32 13.56 67.65
N PHE A 4 51.25 13.36 66.70
CA PHE A 4 51.59 12.04 66.20
C PHE A 4 52.25 11.22 67.32
N LYS A 5 51.64 10.09 67.69
CA LYS A 5 52.25 9.12 68.59
C LYS A 5 53.03 8.09 67.76
N ALA A 6 54.33 7.99 68.01
CA ALA A 6 55.18 6.97 67.39
C ALA A 6 54.76 5.58 67.88
N ILE A 7 54.77 4.61 66.95
CA ILE A 7 54.46 3.21 67.25
C ILE A 7 55.74 2.58 67.80
N GLU A 8 55.67 2.03 69.01
CA GLU A 8 56.87 1.51 69.71
C GLU A 8 56.92 -0.02 69.73
N THR A 9 55.81 -0.68 69.39
CA THR A 9 55.72 -2.15 69.38
C THR A 9 55.07 -2.69 68.11
N GLN A 10 55.38 -3.94 67.78
CA GLN A 10 54.78 -4.65 66.65
C GLN A 10 53.27 -4.88 66.86
N GLU A 11 52.84 -5.12 68.10
CA GLU A 11 51.43 -5.34 68.44
C GLU A 11 50.57 -4.09 68.18
N GLU A 12 51.09 -2.90 68.49
CA GLU A 12 50.42 -1.62 68.19
C GLU A 12 50.30 -1.41 66.67
N LEU A 13 51.35 -1.73 65.89
CA LEU A 13 51.33 -1.65 64.44
C LEU A 13 50.27 -2.59 63.84
N ASP A 14 50.26 -3.86 64.25
CA ASP A 14 49.32 -4.86 63.77
C ASP A 14 47.87 -4.49 64.10
N THR A 15 47.65 -3.89 65.27
CA THR A 15 46.33 -3.42 65.69
C THR A 15 45.81 -2.28 64.80
N ILE A 16 46.66 -1.30 64.51
CA ILE A 16 46.32 -0.17 63.62
C ILE A 16 46.06 -0.68 62.19
N ILE A 17 46.89 -1.61 61.69
CA ILE A 17 46.72 -2.19 60.35
C ILE A 17 45.42 -2.99 60.28
N LYS A 18 45.11 -3.82 61.28
CA LYS A 18 43.83 -4.56 61.35
C LYS A 18 42.63 -3.61 61.35
N ALA A 19 42.66 -2.54 62.16
CA ALA A 19 41.60 -1.55 62.19
C ALA A 19 41.42 -0.85 60.83
N ARG A 20 42.53 -0.50 60.16
CA ARG A 20 42.52 0.08 58.82
C ARG A 20 41.92 -0.88 57.79
N LEU A 21 42.32 -2.16 57.83
CA LEU A 21 41.83 -3.20 56.92
C LEU A 21 40.35 -3.51 57.14
N ASN A 22 39.89 -3.56 58.39
CA ASN A 22 38.47 -3.78 58.70
C ASN A 22 37.61 -2.63 58.18
N ARG A 23 38.03 -1.38 58.41
CA ARG A 23 37.34 -0.21 57.86
C ARG A 23 37.30 -0.22 56.34
N LEU A 24 38.37 -0.69 55.69
CA LEU A 24 38.41 -0.82 54.23
C LEU A 24 37.44 -1.92 53.75
N LYS A 25 37.40 -3.07 54.42
CA LYS A 25 36.46 -4.15 54.10
C LYS A 25 35.01 -3.71 54.26
N GLU A 26 34.69 -3.00 55.33
CA GLU A 26 33.34 -2.44 55.53
C GLU A 26 32.98 -1.41 54.46
N GLN A 27 33.94 -0.58 54.04
CA GLN A 27 33.72 0.42 53.00
C GLN A 27 33.40 -0.18 51.61
N TYR A 28 33.87 -1.40 51.32
CA TYR A 28 33.64 -2.09 50.05
C TYR A 28 32.82 -3.38 50.20
N ALA A 29 32.05 -3.50 51.28
CA ALA A 29 31.28 -4.70 51.56
C ALA A 29 30.20 -4.99 50.49
N ASP A 30 29.73 -3.95 49.80
CA ASP A 30 28.70 -3.97 48.76
C ASP A 30 29.28 -4.08 47.33
N TYR A 31 30.60 -4.06 47.16
CA TYR A 31 31.23 -3.99 45.85
C TYR A 31 30.87 -5.17 44.94
N ASP A 32 30.87 -6.39 45.47
CA ASP A 32 30.52 -7.59 44.70
C ASP A 32 29.03 -7.60 44.29
N GLU A 33 28.15 -7.10 45.16
CA GLU A 33 26.73 -6.93 44.85
C GLU A 33 26.53 -5.89 43.74
N LEU A 34 27.19 -4.73 43.86
CA LEU A 34 27.13 -3.67 42.84
C LEU A 34 27.65 -4.16 41.50
N LYS A 35 28.77 -4.90 41.49
CA LYS A 35 29.33 -5.50 40.27
C LYS A 35 28.36 -6.50 39.62
N SER A 36 27.72 -7.34 40.43
CA SER A 36 26.69 -8.28 39.95
C SER A 36 25.48 -7.56 39.36
N ARG A 37 25.01 -6.50 40.05
CA ARG A 37 23.90 -5.66 39.60
C ARG A 37 24.20 -4.99 38.26
N VAL A 38 25.39 -4.42 38.10
CA VAL A 38 25.82 -3.77 36.85
C VAL A 38 25.87 -4.78 35.71
N SER A 39 26.49 -5.94 35.92
CA SER A 39 26.55 -7.00 34.90
C SER A 39 25.14 -7.46 34.46
N THR A 40 24.23 -7.61 35.43
CA THR A 40 22.83 -7.98 35.15
C THR A 40 22.11 -6.88 34.36
N LEU A 41 22.23 -5.62 34.77
CA LEU A 41 21.62 -4.49 34.09
C LEU A 41 22.19 -4.28 32.68
N GLU A 42 23.47 -4.54 32.46
CA GLU A 42 24.08 -4.49 31.13
C GLU A 42 23.51 -5.57 30.21
N ALA A 43 23.35 -6.80 30.71
CA ALA A 43 22.73 -7.90 29.97
C ALA A 43 21.25 -7.62 29.66
N GLU A 44 20.47 -7.13 30.65
CA GLU A 44 19.07 -6.74 30.46
C GLU A 44 18.94 -5.60 29.45
N ASN A 45 19.78 -4.56 29.54
CA ASN A 45 19.77 -3.47 28.58
C ASN A 45 20.11 -3.92 27.16
N ALA A 46 21.03 -4.87 27.00
CA ALA A 46 21.34 -5.46 25.69
C ALA A 46 20.11 -6.18 25.11
N GLY A 47 19.46 -7.04 25.92
CA GLY A 47 18.25 -7.75 25.49
C GLY A 47 17.06 -6.82 25.18
N LEU A 48 16.89 -5.75 25.97
CA LEU A 48 15.86 -4.74 25.71
C LEU A 48 16.13 -3.99 24.41
N LYS A 49 17.38 -3.62 24.12
CA LYS A 49 17.75 -2.96 22.85
C LYS A 49 17.47 -3.85 21.65
N GLU A 50 17.78 -5.14 21.73
CA GLU A 50 17.49 -6.11 20.68
C GLU A 50 15.98 -6.26 20.46
N THR A 51 15.21 -6.39 21.55
CA THR A 51 13.75 -6.45 21.49
C THR A 51 13.14 -5.21 20.84
N VAL A 52 13.62 -4.02 21.20
CA VAL A 52 13.18 -2.75 20.60
C VAL A 52 13.51 -2.70 19.11
N ALA A 53 14.72 -3.12 18.71
CA ALA A 53 15.11 -3.18 17.31
C ALA A 53 14.19 -4.11 16.50
N GLN A 54 13.91 -5.31 17.03
CA GLN A 54 13.03 -6.28 16.38
C GLN A 54 11.58 -5.77 16.30
N SER A 55 11.07 -5.15 17.37
CA SER A 55 9.74 -4.54 17.40
C SER A 55 9.61 -3.42 16.37
N ASN A 56 10.64 -2.57 16.23
CA ASN A 56 10.63 -1.49 15.23
C ASN A 56 10.64 -2.03 13.80
N GLN A 57 11.43 -3.09 13.52
CA GLN A 57 11.42 -3.75 12.22
C GLN A 57 10.04 -4.32 11.90
N THR A 58 9.44 -5.01 12.88
CA THR A 58 8.10 -5.61 12.73
C THR A 58 7.03 -4.54 12.48
N ALA A 59 7.12 -3.41 13.18
CA ALA A 59 6.21 -2.28 12.97
C ALA A 59 6.34 -1.68 11.56
N ALA A 60 7.56 -1.54 11.04
CA ALA A 60 7.80 -1.07 9.67
C ALA A 60 7.24 -2.04 8.62
N ASP A 61 7.43 -3.35 8.83
CA ASP A 61 6.90 -4.38 7.94
C ASP A 61 5.36 -4.38 7.92
N PHE A 62 4.71 -4.16 9.08
CA PHE A 62 3.26 -4.04 9.14
C PHE A 62 2.75 -2.75 8.50
N GLU A 63 3.43 -1.61 8.65
CA GLU A 63 3.04 -0.36 7.99
C GLU A 63 3.07 -0.52 6.46
N SER A 64 4.12 -1.13 5.92
CA SER A 64 4.24 -1.46 4.50
C SER A 64 3.11 -2.36 4.00
N GLN A 65 2.76 -3.40 4.77
CA GLN A 65 1.62 -4.27 4.45
C GLN A 65 0.29 -3.51 4.46
N ILE A 66 0.08 -2.63 5.44
CA ILE A 66 -1.12 -1.81 5.55
C ILE A 66 -1.26 -0.88 4.35
N GLU A 67 -0.18 -0.22 3.92
CA GLU A 67 -0.18 0.61 2.71
C GLU A 67 -0.49 -0.21 1.45
N GLY A 68 0.11 -1.40 1.31
CA GLY A 68 -0.18 -2.31 0.21
C GLY A 68 -1.64 -2.77 0.16
N TYR A 69 -2.21 -3.14 1.31
CA TYR A 69 -3.62 -3.51 1.41
C TYR A 69 -4.55 -2.34 1.13
N LYS A 70 -4.24 -1.13 1.61
CA LYS A 70 -5.01 0.08 1.29
C LYS A 70 -5.06 0.36 -0.21
N SER A 71 -3.92 0.27 -0.90
CA SER A 71 -3.87 0.44 -2.36
C SER A 71 -4.74 -0.61 -3.06
N THR A 72 -4.59 -1.87 -2.67
CA THR A 72 -5.35 -2.99 -3.24
C THR A 72 -6.86 -2.80 -3.05
N ILE A 73 -7.29 -2.35 -1.86
CA ILE A 73 -8.70 -2.08 -1.57
C ILE A 73 -9.20 -0.93 -2.44
N ALA A 74 -8.45 0.17 -2.57
CA ALA A 74 -8.83 1.30 -3.42
C ALA A 74 -8.98 0.89 -4.90
N ASP A 75 -8.08 0.03 -5.40
CA ASP A 75 -8.16 -0.51 -6.75
C ASP A 75 -9.41 -1.36 -6.95
N TYR A 76 -9.73 -2.24 -5.99
CA TYR A 76 -10.95 -3.06 -6.02
C TYR A 76 -12.22 -2.23 -5.94
N GLU A 77 -12.27 -1.21 -5.08
CA GLU A 77 -13.40 -0.29 -4.97
C GLU A 77 -13.64 0.48 -6.27
N THR A 78 -12.56 0.95 -6.90
CA THR A 78 -12.60 1.64 -8.19
C THR A 78 -13.11 0.70 -9.29
N ALA A 79 -12.54 -0.51 -9.40
CA ALA A 79 -12.95 -1.50 -10.40
C ALA A 79 -14.44 -1.91 -10.22
N LYS A 80 -14.89 -2.10 -8.98
CA LYS A 80 -16.29 -2.39 -8.66
C LYS A 80 -17.21 -1.25 -9.10
N THR A 81 -16.83 -0.01 -8.83
CA THR A 81 -17.60 1.18 -9.21
C THR A 81 -17.69 1.31 -10.73
N LYS A 82 -16.57 1.17 -11.43
CA LYS A 82 -16.52 1.13 -12.90
C LYS A 82 -17.42 0.06 -13.49
N THR A 83 -17.39 -1.15 -12.93
CA THR A 83 -18.24 -2.27 -13.36
C THR A 83 -19.73 -1.96 -13.15
N ALA A 84 -20.08 -1.41 -11.98
CA ALA A 84 -21.45 -1.02 -11.67
C ALA A 84 -21.99 0.06 -12.65
N ILE A 85 -21.15 1.05 -12.98
CA ILE A 85 -21.49 2.10 -13.94
C ILE A 85 -21.62 1.54 -15.35
N ALA A 86 -20.69 0.69 -15.80
CA ALA A 86 -20.77 0.06 -17.11
C ALA A 86 -22.09 -0.71 -17.29
N LEU A 87 -22.47 -1.52 -16.29
CA LEU A 87 -23.75 -2.23 -16.28
C LEU A 87 -24.96 -1.29 -16.31
N LYS A 88 -24.92 -0.20 -15.54
CA LYS A 88 -26.00 0.81 -15.48
C LYS A 88 -26.23 1.49 -16.84
N TYR A 89 -25.16 1.75 -17.60
CA TYR A 89 -25.22 2.42 -18.90
C TYR A 89 -25.28 1.45 -20.09
N GLY A 90 -25.43 0.15 -19.84
CA GLY A 90 -25.56 -0.88 -20.89
C GLY A 90 -24.26 -1.11 -21.68
N LEU A 91 -23.12 -0.74 -21.10
CA LEU A 91 -21.81 -1.03 -21.65
C LEU A 91 -21.42 -2.47 -21.32
N PRO A 92 -20.85 -3.24 -22.28
CA PRO A 92 -20.24 -4.52 -21.98
C PRO A 92 -19.20 -4.43 -20.85
N ILE A 93 -19.15 -5.44 -19.97
CA ILE A 93 -18.28 -5.46 -18.78
C ILE A 93 -16.81 -5.26 -19.12
N GLU A 94 -16.37 -5.81 -20.27
CA GLU A 94 -15.00 -5.64 -20.80
C GLU A 94 -14.59 -4.17 -21.00
N PHE A 95 -15.56 -3.24 -21.07
CA PHE A 95 -15.30 -1.81 -21.19
C PHE A 95 -15.30 -1.06 -19.86
N ALA A 96 -15.63 -1.70 -18.74
CA ALA A 96 -15.59 -1.07 -17.42
C ALA A 96 -14.20 -0.48 -17.12
N ASP A 97 -13.14 -1.22 -17.42
CA ASP A 97 -11.76 -0.78 -17.19
C ASP A 97 -11.37 0.45 -18.02
N ARG A 98 -12.05 0.69 -19.16
CA ARG A 98 -11.80 1.83 -20.03
C ARG A 98 -12.47 3.12 -19.56
N LEU A 99 -13.38 3.06 -18.59
CA LEU A 99 -14.00 4.26 -18.03
C LEU A 99 -12.96 5.11 -17.30
N GLN A 100 -12.93 6.39 -17.61
CA GLN A 100 -12.01 7.36 -17.04
C GLN A 100 -12.73 8.31 -16.09
N GLY A 101 -12.16 8.51 -14.90
CA GLY A 101 -12.73 9.34 -13.87
C GLY A 101 -12.17 8.99 -12.49
N GLU A 102 -12.11 9.99 -11.61
CA GLU A 102 -11.66 9.85 -10.21
C GLU A 102 -12.84 9.74 -9.24
N ASP A 103 -14.03 10.19 -9.66
CA ASP A 103 -15.25 10.20 -8.86
C ASP A 103 -16.42 9.55 -9.63
N GLU A 104 -17.48 9.17 -8.90
CA GLU A 104 -18.66 8.52 -9.48
C GLU A 104 -19.32 9.39 -10.57
N ALA A 105 -19.28 10.71 -10.42
CA ALA A 105 -19.85 11.66 -11.36
C ALA A 105 -19.09 11.69 -12.69
N SER A 106 -17.75 11.76 -12.68
CA SER A 106 -16.93 11.73 -13.89
C SER A 106 -17.00 10.38 -14.59
N LEU A 107 -16.94 9.27 -13.85
CA LEU A 107 -17.11 7.92 -14.40
C LEU A 107 -18.50 7.75 -15.06
N THR A 108 -19.53 8.32 -14.43
CA THR A 108 -20.89 8.30 -14.98
C THR A 108 -20.98 9.11 -16.28
N ALA A 109 -20.43 10.33 -16.30
CA ALA A 109 -20.44 11.17 -17.49
C ALA A 109 -19.65 10.54 -18.66
N ASP A 110 -18.53 9.88 -18.35
CA ASP A 110 -17.74 9.18 -19.35
C ASP A 110 -18.48 7.95 -19.89
N ALA A 111 -19.13 7.17 -19.01
CA ALA A 111 -19.97 6.05 -19.42
C ALA A 111 -21.14 6.48 -20.31
N GLU A 112 -21.79 7.60 -20.01
CA GLU A 112 -22.86 8.16 -20.84
C GLU A 112 -22.37 8.53 -22.24
N ARG A 113 -21.20 9.19 -22.33
CA ARG A 113 -20.57 9.53 -23.60
C ARG A 113 -20.22 8.28 -24.39
N PHE A 114 -19.60 7.30 -23.73
CA PHE A 114 -19.17 6.07 -24.36
C PHE A 114 -20.36 5.24 -24.85
N ALA A 115 -21.42 5.12 -24.04
CA ALA A 115 -22.66 4.45 -24.42
C ALA A 115 -23.34 5.13 -25.61
N SER A 116 -23.27 6.47 -25.68
CA SER A 116 -23.81 7.23 -26.82
C SER A 116 -23.10 6.93 -28.14
N LEU A 117 -21.78 6.68 -28.10
CA LEU A 117 -20.98 6.30 -29.27
C LEU A 117 -21.25 4.86 -29.74
N MET A 118 -21.62 3.97 -28.82
CA MET A 118 -21.90 2.56 -29.13
C MET A 118 -23.31 2.31 -29.67
N LYS A 119 -24.22 3.29 -29.57
CA LYS A 119 -25.56 3.15 -30.13
C LYS A 119 -25.46 2.97 -31.65
N PRO A 120 -26.08 1.93 -32.22
CA PRO A 120 -26.06 1.72 -33.66
C PRO A 120 -26.66 2.96 -34.34
N GLN A 121 -25.91 3.50 -35.29
CA GLN A 121 -26.41 4.60 -36.12
C GLN A 121 -27.68 4.09 -36.81
N ALA A 122 -28.79 4.83 -36.63
CA ALA A 122 -30.07 4.42 -37.21
C ALA A 122 -29.87 4.15 -38.71
N PRO A 123 -30.36 3.01 -39.24
CA PRO A 123 -30.19 2.69 -40.64
C PRO A 123 -30.77 3.84 -41.46
N ILE A 124 -29.92 4.48 -42.26
CA ILE A 124 -30.36 5.56 -43.13
C ILE A 124 -31.30 4.90 -44.14
N PRO A 125 -32.60 5.25 -44.17
CA PRO A 125 -33.50 4.67 -45.14
C PRO A 125 -32.96 4.97 -46.55
N PRO A 126 -33.01 3.99 -47.47
CA PRO A 126 -32.56 4.24 -48.83
C PRO A 126 -33.33 5.43 -49.42
N LEU A 127 -32.63 6.25 -50.20
CA LEU A 127 -33.26 7.38 -50.88
C LEU A 127 -34.47 6.88 -51.67
N LYS A 128 -35.58 7.62 -51.59
CA LYS A 128 -36.78 7.31 -52.36
C LYS A 128 -36.40 7.18 -53.84
N SER A 129 -36.71 6.04 -54.46
CA SER A 129 -36.51 5.86 -55.89
C SER A 129 -37.32 6.91 -56.65
N ILE A 130 -36.64 7.67 -57.51
CA ILE A 130 -37.23 8.66 -58.41
C ILE A 130 -37.48 8.04 -59.79
N GLU A 131 -37.16 6.75 -59.95
CA GLU A 131 -37.34 6.07 -61.23
C GLU A 131 -38.84 5.87 -61.50
N PRO A 132 -39.33 6.23 -62.70
CA PRO A 132 -40.71 5.96 -63.08
C PRO A 132 -40.98 4.46 -63.09
N GLU A 133 -42.15 4.05 -62.61
CA GLU A 133 -42.58 2.65 -62.62
C GLU A 133 -43.00 2.27 -64.05
N VAL A 134 -42.06 1.74 -64.82
CA VAL A 134 -42.31 1.24 -66.18
C VAL A 134 -42.79 -0.22 -66.08
N LYS A 135 -43.90 -0.57 -66.76
CA LYS A 135 -44.49 -1.93 -66.76
C LYS A 135 -44.38 -2.56 -68.15
N GLY A 136 -44.22 -3.88 -68.21
CA GLY A 136 -44.21 -4.65 -69.47
C GLY A 136 -42.81 -4.88 -70.04
N GLU A 137 -42.69 -5.10 -71.36
CA GLU A 137 -41.41 -5.38 -72.04
C GLU A 137 -40.34 -4.30 -71.79
N ASP A 138 -40.75 -3.05 -71.67
CA ASP A 138 -39.84 -1.93 -71.35
C ASP A 138 -39.17 -2.06 -69.97
N ALA A 139 -39.80 -2.76 -69.03
CA ALA A 139 -39.19 -3.06 -67.73
C ALA A 139 -38.05 -4.07 -67.85
N ALA A 140 -38.23 -5.10 -68.71
CA ALA A 140 -37.20 -6.11 -68.96
C ALA A 140 -35.97 -5.51 -69.66
N TRP A 141 -36.18 -4.61 -70.62
CA TRP A 141 -35.08 -3.88 -71.27
C TRP A 141 -34.32 -2.98 -70.30
N ARG A 142 -35.02 -2.35 -69.36
CA ARG A 142 -34.40 -1.51 -68.34
C ARG A 142 -33.50 -2.30 -67.39
N ASP A 143 -33.91 -3.50 -66.99
CA ASP A 143 -33.12 -4.37 -66.12
C ASP A 143 -31.86 -4.87 -66.84
N VAL A 144 -31.97 -5.25 -68.12
CA VAL A 144 -30.80 -5.62 -68.95
C VAL A 144 -29.80 -4.46 -69.06
N ILE A 145 -30.27 -3.23 -69.28
CA ILE A 145 -29.40 -2.04 -69.34
C ILE A 145 -28.75 -1.76 -67.98
N LYS A 146 -29.47 -1.93 -66.87
CA LYS A 146 -28.91 -1.76 -65.52
C LYS A 146 -27.82 -2.78 -65.21
N ASP A 147 -27.98 -4.02 -65.65
CA ASP A 147 -26.98 -5.07 -65.42
C ASP A 147 -25.74 -4.87 -66.30
N LEU A 148 -25.90 -4.35 -67.52
CA LEU A 148 -24.79 -3.93 -68.37
C LEU A 148 -24.00 -2.76 -67.76
N ASN A 149 -24.68 -1.82 -67.11
CA ASN A 149 -24.05 -0.63 -66.53
C ASN A 149 -23.41 -0.87 -65.14
N LYS A 150 -23.60 -2.06 -64.55
CA LYS A 150 -22.95 -2.50 -63.30
C LYS A 150 -21.70 -3.34 -63.54
N GLY A 151 -21.38 -3.63 -64.80
CA GLY A 151 -20.22 -4.42 -65.22
C GLY A 151 -19.04 -3.56 -65.67
N GLU A 152 -18.53 -2.71 -64.78
CA GLU A 152 -17.13 -2.21 -64.74
C GLU A 152 -16.70 -2.05 -63.27
#